data_AF-A0A8X8AY03-F1
#
_entry.id   AF-A0A8X8AY03-F1
#
_cell.length_a   1.000
_cell.length_b   1.000
_cell.length_c   1.000
_cell.angle_alpha   90.00
_cell.angle_beta   90.00
_cell.angle_gamma   90.00
#
_symmetry.space_group_name_H-M   'P 1'
#
loop_
_entity.id
_entity.type
_entity.pdbx_description
1 polymer ?
#
loop_
_entity_poly.entity_id
_entity_poly.type
_entity_poly.pdbx_seq_one_letter_code
_entity_poly.pdbx_strand_id
1 'polypeptide(L)'
;MERIAGNFERYGTALIQSSIFRTSRGRNSPILGHSFLGFQLGTRFTLEGKNGGKLLGFHGRSGQALDAIGPYFFAANPPLRHFNRQGGNGGSAWDDGAFDGVRRILVGRGGRFVSFLRVEYARGQRTVPHEHGRTQEVPQEFVVDYPNEHITVVEGTIDGFLTSLSWTLRSTFSSSSSSAHATTSSSWEGSGV
;
A
#
# COMPACT_ATOMS: atom_id res chain seq x y z
N MET A 1 -28.41 -39.05 -29.43
CA MET A 1 -27.59 -37.91 -29.86
C MET A 1 -28.19 -36.63 -29.31
N GLU A 2 -27.31 -35.71 -28.99
CA GLU A 2 -27.43 -34.43 -28.28
C GLU A 2 -28.27 -33.37 -29.01
N ARG A 3 -28.86 -32.43 -28.26
CA ARG A 3 -28.88 -30.99 -28.58
C ARG A 3 -29.41 -30.16 -27.40
N ILE A 4 -28.50 -29.64 -26.58
CA ILE A 4 -28.78 -28.54 -25.65
C ILE A 4 -28.60 -27.24 -26.45
N ALA A 5 -29.70 -26.70 -26.99
CA ALA A 5 -29.71 -25.33 -27.49
C ALA A 5 -30.00 -24.40 -26.31
N GLY A 6 -29.01 -23.56 -25.98
CA GLY A 6 -29.06 -22.64 -24.86
C GLY A 6 -30.20 -21.61 -24.99
N ASN A 7 -30.72 -21.22 -23.83
CA ASN A 7 -31.83 -20.30 -23.58
C ASN A 7 -31.54 -18.83 -24.01
N PHE A 8 -30.73 -18.62 -25.04
CA PHE A 8 -30.36 -17.30 -25.56
C PHE A 8 -31.53 -16.59 -26.27
N GLU A 9 -32.57 -17.31 -26.67
CA GLU A 9 -33.62 -16.77 -27.55
C GLU A 9 -34.76 -16.01 -26.84
N ARG A 10 -34.88 -16.04 -25.51
CA ARG A 10 -36.05 -15.41 -24.83
C ARG A 10 -35.88 -13.96 -24.40
N TYR A 11 -34.65 -13.45 -24.25
CA TYR A 11 -34.40 -12.14 -23.64
C TYR A 11 -33.58 -11.16 -24.50
N GLY A 12 -33.01 -11.59 -25.62
CA GLY A 12 -32.28 -10.72 -26.56
C GLY A 12 -31.02 -10.03 -26.01
N THR A 13 -30.58 -10.35 -24.79
CA THR A 13 -29.43 -9.77 -24.10
C THR A 13 -28.67 -10.82 -23.29
N ALA A 14 -27.41 -10.56 -22.98
CA ALA A 14 -26.62 -11.38 -22.07
C ALA A 14 -27.10 -11.18 -20.62
N LEU A 15 -27.25 -12.27 -19.87
CA LEU A 15 -27.75 -12.28 -18.49
C LEU A 15 -26.74 -12.94 -17.56
N ILE A 16 -26.75 -12.51 -16.29
CA ILE A 16 -25.98 -13.20 -15.25
C ILE A 16 -26.68 -14.51 -14.89
N GLN A 17 -26.01 -15.64 -15.12
CA GLN A 17 -26.60 -16.97 -14.96
C GLN A 17 -26.22 -17.65 -13.64
N SER A 18 -24.99 -17.44 -13.16
CA SER A 18 -24.53 -17.97 -11.88
C SER A 18 -23.37 -17.17 -11.30
N SER A 19 -23.08 -17.36 -10.02
CA SER A 19 -22.01 -16.66 -9.29
C SER A 19 -21.36 -17.55 -8.23
N ILE A 20 -20.08 -17.29 -7.95
CA ILE A 20 -19.32 -17.91 -6.86
C ILE A 20 -18.56 -16.81 -6.15
N PHE A 21 -18.61 -16.80 -4.82
CA PHE A 21 -17.84 -15.88 -4.00
C PHE A 21 -16.64 -16.59 -3.39
N ARG A 22 -15.48 -15.93 -3.43
CA ARG A 22 -14.25 -16.42 -2.82
C ARG A 22 -13.82 -15.49 -1.70
N THR A 23 -13.50 -16.05 -0.55
CA THR A 23 -13.01 -15.29 0.61
C THR A 23 -11.49 -15.18 0.59
N SER A 24 -10.92 -14.22 1.34
CA SER A 24 -9.46 -14.07 1.49
C SER A 24 -8.75 -15.27 2.11
N ARG A 25 -9.51 -16.23 2.68
CA ARG A 25 -9.00 -17.49 3.24
C ARG A 25 -9.17 -18.69 2.28
N GLY A 26 -9.41 -18.44 1.00
CA GLY A 26 -9.49 -19.48 -0.05
C GLY A 26 -10.77 -20.32 -0.06
N ARG A 27 -11.75 -20.01 0.78
CA ARG A 27 -13.04 -20.71 0.80
C ARG A 27 -13.97 -20.15 -0.28
N ASN A 28 -14.53 -21.05 -1.10
CA ASN A 28 -15.54 -20.73 -2.12
C ASN A 28 -16.95 -20.93 -1.55
N SER A 29 -17.92 -20.15 -2.04
CA SER A 29 -19.33 -20.49 -1.92
C SER A 29 -19.69 -21.67 -2.84
N PRO A 30 -20.84 -22.34 -2.63
CA PRO A 30 -21.46 -23.12 -3.70
C PRO A 30 -21.71 -22.26 -4.95
N ILE A 31 -22.00 -22.91 -6.08
CA ILE A 31 -22.48 -22.20 -7.27
C ILE A 31 -23.89 -21.70 -6.97
N LEU A 32 -24.08 -20.39 -7.04
CA LEU A 32 -25.36 -19.74 -6.80
C LEU A 32 -25.95 -19.39 -8.17
N GLY A 33 -27.08 -19.99 -8.52
CA GLY A 33 -27.73 -19.81 -9.83
C GLY A 33 -27.68 -21.07 -10.71
N HIS A 34 -27.90 -20.90 -12.01
CA HIS A 34 -28.05 -22.01 -12.93
C HIS A 34 -26.73 -22.72 -13.21
N SER A 35 -26.69 -24.04 -13.00
CA SER A 35 -25.53 -24.90 -13.23
C SER A 35 -25.97 -26.26 -13.76
N PHE A 36 -25.06 -26.97 -14.44
CA PHE A 36 -25.30 -28.32 -14.94
C PHE A 36 -24.22 -29.27 -14.43
N LEU A 37 -24.63 -30.35 -13.74
CA LEU A 37 -23.72 -31.29 -13.07
C LEU A 37 -22.64 -30.61 -12.20
N GLY A 38 -22.96 -29.46 -11.59
CA GLY A 38 -22.02 -28.69 -10.77
C GLY A 38 -21.06 -27.78 -11.55
N PHE A 39 -21.28 -27.57 -12.85
CA PHE A 39 -20.49 -26.68 -13.69
C PHE A 39 -21.26 -25.41 -14.06
N GLN A 40 -20.58 -24.25 -14.00
CA GLN A 40 -21.10 -22.99 -14.55
C GLN A 40 -21.19 -23.10 -16.08
N LEU A 41 -22.36 -22.77 -16.62
CA LEU A 41 -22.64 -22.69 -18.05
C LEU A 41 -22.50 -21.24 -18.56
N GLY A 42 -22.27 -21.08 -19.86
CA GLY A 42 -22.14 -19.78 -20.50
C GLY A 42 -20.77 -19.13 -20.36
N THR A 43 -20.67 -17.85 -20.71
CA THR A 43 -19.43 -17.08 -20.65
C THR A 43 -19.12 -16.69 -19.20
N ARG A 44 -17.96 -17.11 -18.69
CA ARG A 44 -17.51 -16.80 -17.32
C ARG A 44 -16.85 -15.42 -17.25
N PHE A 45 -17.06 -14.73 -16.14
CA PHE A 45 -16.37 -13.48 -15.80
C PHE A 45 -15.91 -13.53 -14.33
N THR A 46 -14.92 -12.71 -13.98
CA THR A 46 -14.37 -12.63 -12.61
C THR A 46 -13.99 -11.19 -12.32
N LEU A 47 -14.35 -10.69 -11.14
CA LEU A 47 -14.17 -9.30 -10.72
C LEU A 47 -13.57 -9.30 -9.31
N GLU A 48 -12.33 -8.84 -9.17
CA GLU A 48 -11.52 -8.97 -7.94
C GLU A 48 -10.90 -7.62 -7.52
N GLY A 49 -10.78 -7.41 -6.21
CA GLY A 49 -10.23 -6.20 -5.63
C GLY A 49 -8.71 -6.17 -5.66
N LYS A 50 -8.13 -5.02 -5.95
CA LYS A 50 -6.67 -4.81 -5.91
C LYS A 50 -6.13 -5.11 -4.50
N ASN A 51 -5.02 -5.85 -4.41
CA ASN A 51 -4.31 -6.17 -3.17
C ASN A 51 -5.12 -6.96 -2.12
N GLY A 52 -6.01 -7.85 -2.55
CA GLY A 52 -6.95 -8.49 -1.62
C GLY A 52 -7.91 -7.48 -1.00
N GLY A 53 -8.13 -6.36 -1.71
CA GLY A 53 -8.99 -5.26 -1.32
C GLY A 53 -10.33 -5.81 -0.87
N LYS A 54 -10.73 -5.39 0.32
CA LYS A 54 -11.98 -5.86 0.92
C LYS A 54 -13.12 -5.48 -0.01
N LEU A 55 -13.91 -6.46 -0.45
CA LEU A 55 -15.16 -6.20 -1.16
C LEU A 55 -16.03 -5.30 -0.29
N LEU A 56 -16.53 -4.19 -0.86
CA LEU A 56 -17.27 -3.15 -0.16
C LEU A 56 -18.75 -3.06 -0.56
N GLY A 57 -19.10 -3.48 -1.78
CA GLY A 57 -20.47 -3.38 -2.29
C GLY A 57 -20.58 -3.75 -3.75
N PHE A 58 -21.73 -3.47 -4.37
CA PHE A 58 -21.98 -3.74 -5.79
C PHE A 58 -22.79 -2.60 -6.44
N HIS A 59 -22.67 -2.50 -7.77
CA HIS A 59 -23.54 -1.74 -8.66
C HIS A 59 -24.01 -2.64 -9.81
N GLY A 60 -25.08 -2.28 -10.51
CA GLY A 60 -25.62 -3.14 -11.55
C GLY A 60 -26.84 -2.60 -12.28
N ARG A 61 -27.42 -3.44 -13.14
CA ARG A 61 -28.67 -3.21 -13.88
C ARG A 61 -29.55 -4.45 -13.77
N SER A 62 -30.85 -4.27 -13.56
CA SER A 62 -31.81 -5.36 -13.50
C SER A 62 -33.19 -4.97 -14.02
N GLY A 63 -33.89 -5.95 -14.58
CA GLY A 63 -35.30 -5.89 -14.93
C GLY A 63 -36.03 -7.14 -14.44
N GLN A 64 -36.53 -7.97 -15.36
CA GLN A 64 -37.05 -9.31 -15.02
C GLN A 64 -35.93 -10.29 -14.60
N ALA A 65 -34.69 -9.98 -14.95
CA ALA A 65 -33.48 -10.72 -14.57
C ALA A 65 -32.36 -9.73 -14.17
N LEU A 66 -31.24 -10.27 -13.67
CA LEU A 66 -30.03 -9.49 -13.41
C LEU A 66 -29.21 -9.38 -14.71
N ASP A 67 -29.17 -8.19 -15.29
CA ASP A 67 -28.54 -7.92 -16.58
C ASP A 67 -27.04 -7.62 -16.44
N ALA A 68 -26.63 -6.91 -15.37
CA ALA A 68 -25.22 -6.57 -15.14
C ALA A 68 -24.90 -6.38 -13.65
N ILE A 69 -23.67 -6.72 -13.26
CA ILE A 69 -23.15 -6.55 -11.89
C ILE A 69 -21.67 -6.13 -11.90
N GLY A 70 -21.30 -5.22 -11.00
CA GLY A 70 -19.93 -4.80 -10.76
C GLY A 70 -19.65 -4.59 -9.27
N PRO A 71 -18.59 -5.17 -8.69
CA PRO A 71 -18.22 -4.99 -7.29
C PRO A 71 -17.41 -3.71 -7.05
N TYR A 72 -17.63 -3.09 -5.89
CA TYR A 72 -16.72 -2.11 -5.30
C TYR A 72 -15.73 -2.80 -4.39
N PHE A 73 -14.45 -2.52 -4.55
CA PHE A 73 -13.39 -2.99 -3.66
C PHE A 73 -12.68 -1.83 -2.99
N PHE A 74 -12.21 -2.02 -1.75
CA PHE A 74 -11.45 -1.01 -1.03
C PHE A 74 -10.15 -0.69 -1.77
N ALA A 75 -9.96 0.59 -2.08
CA ALA A 75 -8.70 1.16 -2.55
C ALA A 75 -8.07 1.91 -1.37
N ALA A 76 -7.01 1.37 -0.79
CA ALA A 76 -6.30 2.05 0.30
C ALA A 76 -5.61 3.31 -0.23
N ASN A 77 -6.03 4.50 0.23
CA ASN A 77 -5.31 5.77 0.05
C ASN A 77 -5.67 6.71 1.23
N PRO A 78 -4.89 6.73 2.33
CA PRO A 78 -5.12 7.69 3.41
C PRO A 78 -4.81 9.14 2.96
N PRO A 79 -5.45 10.17 3.55
CA PRO A 79 -5.11 11.55 3.23
C PRO A 79 -3.68 11.85 3.64
N LEU A 80 -2.95 12.53 2.74
CA LEU A 80 -1.60 13.00 3.01
C LEU A 80 -1.62 13.95 4.21
N ARG A 81 -0.88 13.60 5.26
CA ARG A 81 -0.68 14.46 6.43
C ARG A 81 0.59 15.26 6.24
N HIS A 82 0.47 16.57 6.27
CA HIS A 82 1.59 17.51 6.21
C HIS A 82 1.81 18.13 7.60
N PHE A 83 3.06 18.16 8.05
CA PHE A 83 3.46 18.75 9.33
C PHE A 83 4.24 20.05 9.08
N ASN A 84 4.17 20.99 10.03
CA ASN A 84 5.02 22.19 9.98
C ASN A 84 6.50 21.79 10.11
N ARG A 85 7.38 22.52 9.41
CA ARG A 85 8.83 22.35 9.50
C ARG A 85 9.32 22.60 10.94
N GLN A 86 10.19 21.72 11.43
CA GLN A 86 10.92 21.89 12.69
C GLN A 86 12.36 22.29 12.36
N GLY A 87 12.92 23.30 13.04
CA GLY A 87 14.27 23.80 12.76
C GLY A 87 14.41 25.32 12.80
N GLY A 88 15.54 25.83 12.32
CA GLY A 88 15.81 27.26 12.19
C GLY A 88 15.32 27.87 10.85
N ASN A 89 15.49 29.18 10.69
CA ASN A 89 15.02 29.95 9.52
C ASN A 89 16.05 30.07 8.38
N GLY A 90 17.16 29.33 8.44
CA GLY A 90 18.21 29.37 7.42
C GLY A 90 17.97 28.42 6.24
N GLY A 91 18.77 28.55 5.18
CA GLY A 91 18.74 27.67 4.02
C GLY A 91 17.70 28.06 2.95
N SER A 92 17.70 27.31 1.84
CA SER A 92 16.69 27.44 0.78
C SER A 92 15.52 26.48 1.05
N ALA A 93 14.29 26.95 0.86
CA ALA A 93 13.11 26.10 1.02
C ALA A 93 13.05 25.04 -0.09
N TRP A 94 12.60 23.83 0.27
CA TRP A 94 12.36 22.71 -0.63
C TRP A 94 11.09 21.97 -0.22
N ASP A 95 10.44 21.34 -1.20
CA ASP A 95 9.28 20.46 -1.06
C ASP A 95 9.36 19.41 -2.18
N ASP A 96 9.61 18.15 -1.81
CA ASP A 96 9.72 17.04 -2.77
C ASP A 96 8.33 16.58 -3.26
N GLY A 97 7.26 17.00 -2.60
CA GLY A 97 5.89 16.54 -2.83
C GLY A 97 5.59 15.18 -2.21
N ALA A 98 4.52 14.53 -2.70
CA ALA A 98 4.06 13.24 -2.19
C ALA A 98 4.32 12.08 -3.16
N PHE A 99 4.63 10.93 -2.59
CA PHE A 99 5.01 9.69 -3.27
C PHE A 99 4.30 8.48 -2.63
N ASP A 100 4.37 7.33 -3.29
CA ASP A 100 3.68 6.11 -2.87
C ASP A 100 4.33 5.42 -1.66
N GLY A 101 5.56 5.83 -1.31
CA GLY A 101 6.32 5.34 -0.16
C GLY A 101 7.79 5.75 -0.19
N VAL A 102 8.55 5.32 0.81
CA VAL A 102 9.99 5.56 0.95
C VAL A 102 10.72 4.21 0.86
N ARG A 103 11.80 4.13 0.07
CA ARG A 103 12.60 2.90 -0.10
C ARG A 103 13.94 2.97 0.63
N ARG A 104 14.56 4.14 0.64
CA ARG A 104 15.90 4.33 1.20
C ARG A 104 16.08 5.78 1.63
N ILE A 105 16.79 5.96 2.74
CA ILE A 105 17.22 7.25 3.26
C ILE A 105 18.74 7.20 3.43
N LEU A 106 19.44 8.26 3.04
CA LEU A 106 20.83 8.47 3.40
C LEU A 106 20.96 9.79 4.14
N VAL A 107 21.66 9.78 5.27
CA VAL A 107 21.91 10.98 6.07
C VAL A 107 23.41 11.18 6.24
N GLY A 108 23.90 12.31 5.76
CA GLY A 108 25.30 12.70 5.88
C GLY A 108 25.50 13.73 6.98
N ARG A 109 26.52 13.51 7.80
CA ARG A 109 26.92 14.39 8.89
C ARG A 109 27.98 15.39 8.43
N GLY A 110 28.00 16.55 9.07
CA GLY A 110 29.12 17.49 9.02
C GLY A 110 29.39 18.00 10.43
N GLY A 111 30.41 17.47 11.11
CA GLY A 111 30.77 17.94 12.45
C GLY A 111 29.70 17.60 13.50
N ARG A 112 28.93 18.57 14.00
CA ARG A 112 27.88 18.32 15.01
C ARG A 112 26.45 18.32 14.47
N PHE A 113 26.27 18.48 13.15
CA PHE A 113 24.94 18.63 12.54
C PHE A 113 24.73 17.68 11.35
N VAL A 114 23.46 17.49 10.99
CA VAL A 114 23.06 16.84 9.75
C VAL A 114 23.30 17.80 8.59
N SER A 115 24.16 17.39 7.66
CA SER A 115 24.61 18.22 6.54
C SER A 115 23.99 17.82 5.19
N PHE A 116 23.52 16.58 5.07
CA PHE A 116 23.03 15.99 3.84
C PHE A 116 21.87 15.05 4.12
N LEU A 117 20.84 15.10 3.28
CA LEU A 117 19.74 14.15 3.26
C LEU A 117 19.51 13.74 1.81
N ARG A 118 19.46 12.43 1.57
CA ARG A 118 18.95 11.87 0.32
C ARG A 118 17.80 10.93 0.64
N VAL A 119 16.70 11.06 -0.08
CA VAL A 119 15.56 10.15 0.03
C VAL A 119 15.27 9.56 -1.34
N GLU A 120 15.06 8.25 -1.37
CA GLU A 120 14.65 7.53 -2.57
C GLU A 120 13.20 7.08 -2.41
N TYR A 121 12.31 7.78 -3.11
CA TYR A 121 10.86 7.57 -3.03
C TYR A 121 10.36 6.51 -4.03
N ALA A 122 9.27 5.82 -3.68
CA ALA A 122 8.53 4.96 -4.58
C ALA A 122 7.49 5.76 -5.38
N ARG A 123 7.45 5.59 -6.71
CA ARG A 123 6.31 6.01 -7.57
C ARG A 123 5.96 4.85 -8.50
N GLY A 124 5.00 4.03 -8.08
CA GLY A 124 4.75 2.71 -8.61
C GLY A 124 6.00 1.85 -8.52
N GLN A 125 6.50 1.39 -9.67
CA GLN A 125 7.73 0.60 -9.74
C GLN A 125 9.01 1.45 -9.73
N ARG A 126 8.93 2.76 -10.04
CA ARG A 126 10.10 3.64 -10.15
C ARG A 126 10.61 4.10 -8.79
N THR A 127 11.93 4.29 -8.70
CA THR A 127 12.60 4.99 -7.59
C THR A 127 12.94 6.40 -8.03
N VAL A 128 12.61 7.40 -7.22
CA VAL A 128 12.89 8.82 -7.51
C VAL A 128 13.77 9.39 -6.40
N PRO A 129 15.08 9.64 -6.66
CA PRO A 129 15.98 10.22 -5.67
C PRO A 129 15.80 11.74 -5.57
N HIS A 130 15.82 12.27 -4.35
CA HIS A 130 15.95 13.70 -4.04
C HIS A 130 17.06 13.89 -3.02
N GLU A 131 17.82 14.97 -3.17
CA GLU A 131 19.00 15.27 -2.35
C GLU A 131 18.98 16.71 -1.89
N HIS A 132 19.30 16.92 -0.62
CA HIS A 132 19.29 18.21 0.04
C HIS A 132 20.54 18.38 0.91
N GLY A 133 21.09 19.60 0.93
CA GLY A 133 22.31 19.90 1.67
C GLY A 133 23.59 19.53 0.90
N ARG A 134 24.67 19.23 1.62
CA ARG A 134 25.99 18.91 1.05
C ARG A 134 26.64 17.77 1.81
N THR A 135 27.09 16.76 1.07
CA THR A 135 27.89 15.67 1.64
C THR A 135 29.24 16.21 2.12
N GLN A 136 29.56 15.97 3.39
CA GLN A 136 30.86 16.27 3.99
C GLN A 136 31.52 14.97 4.46
N GLU A 137 30.79 14.20 5.26
CA GLU A 137 31.15 12.84 5.67
C GLU A 137 30.38 11.80 4.84
N VAL A 138 30.84 10.54 4.88
CA VAL A 138 30.17 9.42 4.21
C VAL A 138 28.76 9.26 4.81
N PRO A 139 27.68 9.34 4.01
CA PRO A 139 26.33 9.20 4.52
C PRO A 139 26.05 7.81 5.07
N GLN A 140 25.30 7.75 6.17
CA GLN A 140 24.75 6.50 6.68
C GLN A 140 23.45 6.17 5.95
N GLU A 141 23.30 4.91 5.57
CA GLU A 141 22.14 4.40 4.85
C GLU A 141 21.13 3.74 5.79
N PHE A 142 19.85 3.96 5.52
CA PHE A 142 18.71 3.24 6.09
C PHE A 142 17.78 2.78 4.97
N VAL A 143 17.66 1.46 4.81
CA VAL A 143 16.81 0.83 3.78
C VAL A 143 15.48 0.39 4.42
N VAL A 144 14.37 0.65 3.73
CA VAL A 144 13.01 0.30 4.16
C VAL A 144 12.48 -0.84 3.29
N ASP A 145 11.90 -1.89 3.88
CA ASP A 145 11.33 -3.02 3.13
C ASP A 145 9.96 -2.68 2.48
N TYR A 146 9.93 -1.68 1.60
CA TYR A 146 8.73 -1.28 0.88
C TYR A 146 8.31 -2.34 -0.17
N PRO A 147 7.03 -2.74 -0.28
CA PRO A 147 5.85 -2.13 0.36
C PRO A 147 5.39 -2.80 1.66
N ASN A 148 6.14 -3.78 2.18
CA ASN A 148 5.74 -4.53 3.39
C ASN A 148 5.91 -3.69 4.66
N GLU A 149 6.83 -2.74 4.61
CA GLU A 149 7.21 -1.88 5.70
C GLU A 149 7.14 -0.40 5.29
N HIS A 150 6.86 0.45 6.27
CA HIS A 150 6.83 1.89 6.11
C HIS A 150 7.32 2.58 7.37
N ILE A 151 7.91 3.77 7.18
CA ILE A 151 8.33 4.64 8.28
C ILE A 151 7.09 5.12 9.02
N THR A 152 7.07 4.92 10.33
CA THR A 152 5.92 5.32 11.17
C THR A 152 6.19 6.54 12.03
N VAL A 153 7.47 6.84 12.27
CA VAL A 153 7.92 7.93 13.12
C VAL A 153 9.22 8.51 12.56
N VAL A 154 9.33 9.83 12.58
CA VAL A 154 10.57 10.58 12.35
C VAL A 154 10.81 11.42 13.61
N GLU A 155 11.94 11.21 14.26
CA GLU A 155 12.36 11.94 15.46
C GLU A 155 13.70 12.65 15.19
N GLY A 156 13.98 13.72 15.91
CA GLY A 156 15.24 14.43 15.77
C GLY A 156 15.46 15.48 16.85
N THR A 157 16.69 15.98 16.95
CA THR A 157 17.09 17.01 17.92
C THR A 157 17.59 18.27 17.22
N ILE A 158 17.40 19.43 17.86
CA ILE A 158 17.83 20.74 17.34
C ILE A 158 18.61 21.47 18.45
N ASP A 159 19.86 21.81 18.21
CA ASP A 159 20.69 22.68 19.06
C ASP A 159 21.23 23.84 18.21
N GLY A 160 20.35 24.80 17.87
CA GLY A 160 20.59 25.84 16.86
C GLY A 160 20.66 25.32 15.41
N PHE A 161 20.93 24.02 15.22
CA PHE A 161 20.95 23.25 13.97
C PHE A 161 20.34 21.86 14.20
N LEU A 162 19.89 21.17 13.15
CA LEU A 162 19.42 19.78 13.27
C LEU A 162 20.60 18.84 13.56
N THR A 163 20.61 18.22 14.74
CA THR A 163 21.74 17.44 15.26
C THR A 163 21.56 15.93 15.16
N SER A 164 20.32 15.43 15.12
CA SER A 164 20.04 14.00 14.91
C SER A 164 18.71 13.76 14.20
N LEU A 165 18.62 12.61 13.53
CA LEU A 165 17.38 12.03 13.01
C LEU A 165 17.32 10.54 13.38
N SER A 166 16.15 10.05 13.79
CA SER A 166 15.86 8.63 14.03
C SER A 166 14.50 8.25 13.43
N TRP A 167 14.37 6.98 13.05
CA TRP A 167 13.16 6.42 12.47
C TRP A 167 12.78 5.13 13.19
N THR A 168 11.49 4.96 13.45
CA THR A 168 10.94 3.69 13.97
C THR A 168 9.98 3.07 12.97
N LEU A 169 10.15 1.76 12.77
CA LEU A 169 9.32 0.92 11.93
C LEU A 169 8.32 0.15 12.80
N ARG A 170 7.07 0.01 12.35
CA ARG A 170 6.12 -0.96 12.93
C ARG A 170 5.64 -1.90 11.84
N SER A 171 6.03 -3.16 11.96
CA SER A 171 5.51 -4.23 11.10
C SER A 171 4.07 -4.52 11.51
N THR A 172 3.09 -4.31 10.63
CA THR A 172 1.73 -4.80 10.84
C THR A 172 1.67 -6.27 10.43
N PHE A 173 2.11 -7.18 11.30
CA PHE A 173 1.81 -8.59 11.14
C PHE A 173 0.40 -8.87 11.65
N SER A 174 -0.51 -9.29 10.77
CA SER A 174 -1.69 -10.03 11.20
C SER A 174 -1.28 -11.48 11.41
N SER A 175 -0.70 -11.81 12.57
CA SER A 175 -0.49 -13.21 12.97
C SER A 175 -1.60 -13.64 13.93
N SER A 176 -2.40 -14.61 13.49
CA SER A 176 -2.86 -15.62 14.43
C SER A 176 -1.64 -16.44 14.85
N SER A 177 -1.58 -16.75 16.14
CA SER A 177 -0.57 -17.53 16.87
C SER A 177 0.80 -16.87 17.13
N SER A 178 0.93 -16.46 18.39
CA SER A 178 2.06 -16.36 19.30
C SER A 178 3.46 -16.71 18.77
N SER A 179 4.37 -15.73 18.73
CA SER A 179 5.57 -15.69 19.61
C SER A 179 6.42 -14.43 19.36
N ALA A 180 6.96 -13.90 20.48
CA ALA A 180 8.05 -12.93 20.66
C ALA A 180 8.19 -11.76 19.68
N HIS A 181 7.84 -10.55 20.16
CA HIS A 181 8.16 -9.27 19.52
C HIS A 181 9.65 -8.93 19.65
N ALA A 182 10.33 -8.69 18.52
CA ALA A 182 11.60 -7.98 18.49
C ALA A 182 11.34 -6.53 18.03
N THR A 183 11.43 -5.59 18.97
CA THR A 183 11.46 -4.16 18.66
C THR A 183 12.91 -3.76 18.41
N THR A 184 13.27 -3.41 17.19
CA THR A 184 14.59 -2.82 16.92
C THR A 184 14.43 -1.29 16.88
N SER A 185 14.72 -0.64 18.00
CA SER A 185 14.94 0.80 18.07
C SER A 185 16.43 1.08 17.86
N SER A 186 16.78 1.94 16.90
CA SER A 186 18.14 2.50 16.83
C SER A 186 18.11 3.92 17.43
N SER A 187 18.66 4.05 18.63
CA SER A 187 18.93 5.31 19.31
C SER A 187 20.44 5.51 19.43
N TRP A 188 20.90 6.75 19.30
CA TRP A 188 22.30 7.10 19.56
C TRP A 188 22.34 8.34 20.46
N GLU A 189 22.91 8.18 21.66
CA GLU A 189 23.20 9.26 22.60
C GLU A 189 24.70 9.58 22.53
N GLY A 190 25.05 10.84 22.26
CA GLY A 190 26.43 11.31 22.31
C GLY A 190 26.89 11.49 23.75
N SER A 191 27.91 10.74 24.17
CA SER A 191 28.62 11.00 25.43
C SER A 191 29.53 12.21 25.26
N GLY A 192 29.48 13.14 26.22
CA GLY A 192 30.20 14.40 26.21
C GLY A 192 31.70 14.27 26.45
N VAL A 193 32.44 15.18 25.81
CA VAL A 193 33.62 15.89 26.30
C VAL A 193 33.63 17.28 25.66
#